data_AF-A0A1Q5KCD4-F1
#
_entry.id   AF-A0A1Q5KCD4-F1
#
_cell.length_a   1.000
_cell.length_b   1.000
_cell.length_c   1.000
_cell.angle_alpha   90.00
_cell.angle_beta   90.00
_cell.angle_gamma   90.00
#
_symmetry.space_group_name_H-M   'P 1'
#
loop_
_entity.id
_entity.type
_entity.pdbx_description
1 polymer ?
#
loop_
_entity_poly.entity_id
_entity_poly.type
_entity_poly.pdbx_seq_one_letter_code
_entity_poly.pdbx_strand_id
1 'polypeptide(L)'
;MTAQPIHPQDPEWVPRNAAGIAGALTDERRMEFYRELPGAAPEEAEGVLRRWWCEAMLDTDPAGDRLTAAALDGTLATTTVADLVRRRREAGLPLSDRDEEGEPQGLPCLLSDEVAELLMESSLSGGVFGAIPPPS
;
A
#
# COMPACT_ATOMS: atom_id res chain seq x y z
N MET A 1 30.71 19.05 16.90
CA MET A 1 29.24 18.90 16.88
C MET A 1 28.79 18.95 15.42
N THR A 2 28.67 17.80 14.77
CA THR A 2 28.14 17.71 13.40
C THR A 2 26.63 17.50 13.49
N ALA A 3 25.86 18.53 13.16
CA ALA A 3 24.43 18.38 12.94
C ALA A 3 24.24 17.49 11.71
N GLN A 4 23.67 16.31 11.88
CA GLN A 4 23.25 15.51 10.73
C GLN A 4 22.14 16.27 10.00
N PRO A 5 22.17 16.34 8.66
CA PRO A 5 21.08 16.96 7.92
C PRO A 5 19.80 16.21 8.24
N ILE A 6 18.84 16.93 8.82
CA ILE A 6 17.46 16.44 8.93
C ILE A 6 17.00 16.32 7.48
N HIS A 7 16.89 15.09 6.99
CA HIS A 7 16.29 14.83 5.69
C HIS A 7 14.89 15.48 5.74
N PRO A 8 14.55 16.39 4.80
CA PRO A 8 13.17 16.83 4.68
C PRO A 8 12.33 15.56 4.55
N GLN A 9 11.38 15.34 5.47
CA GLN A 9 10.41 14.29 5.27
C GLN A 9 9.62 14.69 4.03
N ASP A 10 9.84 13.99 2.92
CA ASP A 10 9.01 14.14 1.75
C ASP A 10 7.56 13.85 2.18
N PRO A 11 6.65 14.84 2.08
CA PRO A 11 5.27 14.70 2.53
C PRO A 11 4.41 13.85 1.57
N GLU A 12 5.02 13.09 0.67
CA GLU A 12 4.37 12.46 -0.49
C GLU A 12 4.15 10.94 -0.32
N TRP A 13 4.62 10.33 0.77
CA TRP A 13 4.41 8.90 0.99
C TRP A 13 3.03 8.61 1.57
N VAL A 14 2.31 7.68 0.94
CA VAL A 14 1.02 7.19 1.42
C VAL A 14 1.18 6.65 2.84
N PRO A 15 0.45 7.17 3.85
CA PRO A 15 0.52 6.62 5.19
C PRO A 15 0.06 5.15 5.22
N ARG A 16 0.78 4.29 5.96
CA ARG A 16 0.48 2.85 6.11
C ARG A 16 -0.68 2.59 7.09
N ASN A 17 -1.79 3.29 6.90
CA ASN A 17 -3.04 3.09 7.63
C ASN A 17 -4.23 3.20 6.67
N ALA A 18 -5.40 2.68 7.07
CA ALA A 18 -6.56 2.58 6.19
C ALA A 18 -7.01 3.95 5.64
N ALA A 19 -6.97 5.01 6.45
CA ALA A 19 -7.36 6.35 6.03
C ALA A 19 -6.38 6.94 5.00
N GLY A 20 -5.08 6.77 5.22
CA GLY A 20 -4.04 7.22 4.30
C GLY A 20 -4.09 6.49 2.96
N ILE A 21 -4.26 5.17 2.99
CA ILE A 21 -4.43 4.35 1.79
C ILE A 21 -5.68 4.80 1.02
N ALA A 22 -6.84 4.90 1.68
CA ALA A 22 -8.07 5.33 1.04
C ALA A 22 -7.94 6.74 0.43
N GLY A 23 -7.29 7.68 1.13
CA GLY A 23 -7.09 9.04 0.65
C GLY A 23 -6.19 9.15 -0.59
N ALA A 24 -5.33 8.16 -0.82
CA ALA A 24 -4.42 8.12 -1.97
C ALA A 24 -5.01 7.40 -3.20
N LEU A 25 -6.07 6.61 -3.03
CA LEU A 25 -6.71 5.86 -4.13
C LEU A 25 -7.72 6.72 -4.89
N THR A 26 -7.94 6.38 -6.17
CA THR A 26 -9.07 6.89 -6.96
C THR A 26 -10.40 6.45 -6.35
N ASP A 27 -11.50 7.13 -6.71
CA ASP A 27 -12.82 6.85 -6.16
C ASP A 27 -13.24 5.39 -6.39
N GLU A 28 -12.97 4.82 -7.58
CA GLU A 28 -13.29 3.44 -7.91
C GLU A 28 -12.48 2.45 -7.05
N ARG A 29 -11.17 2.64 -6.94
CA ARG A 29 -10.29 1.74 -6.18
C ARG A 29 -10.49 1.87 -4.68
N ARG A 30 -10.81 3.08 -4.20
CA ARG A 30 -11.20 3.31 -2.81
C ARG A 30 -12.45 2.51 -2.44
N MET A 31 -13.42 2.39 -3.34
CA MET A 31 -14.61 1.55 -3.11
C MET A 31 -14.30 0.05 -3.10
N GLU A 32 -13.34 -0.41 -3.90
CA GLU A 32 -12.85 -1.78 -3.86
C GLU A 32 -12.12 -2.10 -2.55
N PHE A 33 -11.24 -1.18 -2.11
CA PHE A 33 -10.57 -1.27 -0.82
C PHE A 33 -11.56 -1.41 0.35
N TYR A 34 -12.59 -0.56 0.37
CA TYR A 34 -13.63 -0.62 1.39
C TYR A 34 -14.53 -1.87 1.29
N ARG A 35 -14.58 -2.54 0.15
CA ARG A 35 -15.31 -3.82 0.02
C ARG A 35 -14.48 -4.97 0.57
N GLU A 36 -13.17 -4.95 0.34
CA GLU A 36 -12.29 -6.08 0.63
C GLU A 36 -11.81 -6.09 2.08
N LEU A 37 -11.39 -4.95 2.62
CA LEU A 37 -10.87 -4.86 3.99
C LEU A 37 -11.84 -5.41 5.06
N PRO A 38 -13.15 -5.11 5.03
CA PRO A 38 -14.08 -5.69 6.00
C PRO A 38 -14.44 -7.15 5.76
N GLY A 39 -14.17 -7.69 4.57
CA GLY A 39 -14.39 -9.10 4.26
C GLY A 39 -13.23 -10.00 4.68
N ALA A 40 -12.07 -9.43 5.02
CA ALA A 40 -10.87 -10.17 5.37
C ALA A 40 -10.92 -10.68 6.81
N ALA A 41 -10.42 -11.90 7.03
CA ALA A 41 -10.18 -12.37 8.40
C ALA A 41 -9.11 -11.49 9.09
N PRO A 42 -9.12 -11.36 10.43
CA PRO A 42 -8.12 -10.56 11.15
C PRO A 42 -6.67 -10.92 10.80
N GLU A 43 -6.39 -12.20 10.57
CA GLU A 43 -5.07 -12.72 10.19
C GLU A 43 -4.67 -12.32 8.75
N GLU A 44 -5.65 -12.02 7.90
CA GLU A 44 -5.47 -11.64 6.49
C GLU A 44 -5.44 -10.12 6.30
N ALA A 45 -6.03 -9.37 7.24
CA ALA A 45 -6.18 -7.92 7.17
C ALA A 45 -4.85 -7.18 6.97
N GLU A 46 -3.77 -7.64 7.61
CA GLU A 46 -2.43 -7.07 7.40
C GLU A 46 -1.95 -7.26 5.95
N GLY A 47 -2.18 -8.45 5.38
CA GLY A 47 -1.82 -8.74 3.99
C GLY A 47 -2.60 -7.87 3.00
N VAL A 48 -3.90 -7.69 3.26
CA VAL A 48 -4.79 -6.82 2.48
C VAL A 48 -4.33 -5.36 2.56
N LEU A 49 -4.07 -4.84 3.77
CA LEU A 49 -3.55 -3.48 3.96
C LEU A 49 -2.21 -3.27 3.26
N ARG A 50 -1.28 -4.23 3.36
CA ARG A 50 0.02 -4.14 2.70
C ARG A 50 -0.13 -4.11 1.18
N ARG A 51 -1.01 -4.94 0.62
CA ARG A 51 -1.26 -4.98 -0.83
C ARG A 51 -1.83 -3.65 -1.31
N TRP A 52 -2.88 -3.17 -0.66
CA TRP A 52 -3.52 -1.89 -1.00
C TRP A 52 -2.60 -0.69 -0.80
N TRP A 53 -1.70 -0.72 0.19
CA TRP A 53 -0.66 0.29 0.34
C TRP A 53 0.31 0.31 -0.85
N CYS A 54 0.76 -0.86 -1.33
CA CYS A 54 1.60 -0.93 -2.53
C CYS A 54 0.87 -0.37 -3.76
N GLU A 55 -0.42 -0.69 -3.92
CA GLU A 55 -1.24 -0.16 -5.01
C GLU A 55 -1.39 1.36 -4.91
N ALA A 56 -1.69 1.89 -3.73
CA ALA A 56 -1.80 3.33 -3.51
C ALA A 56 -0.47 4.06 -3.79
N MET A 57 0.66 3.49 -3.39
CA MET A 57 1.98 4.05 -3.71
C MET A 57 2.23 4.14 -5.22
N LEU A 58 1.80 3.13 -5.99
CA LEU A 58 1.92 3.14 -7.45
C LEU A 58 0.98 4.15 -8.10
N ASP A 59 -0.26 4.26 -7.60
CA ASP A 59 -1.24 5.22 -8.11
C ASP A 59 -0.83 6.66 -7.85
N THR A 60 -0.06 6.92 -6.80
CA THR A 60 0.50 8.25 -6.50
C THR A 60 1.79 8.56 -7.25
N ASP A 61 2.41 7.60 -7.95
CA ASP A 61 3.66 7.84 -8.65
C ASP A 61 3.42 8.73 -9.89
N PRO A 62 3.93 9.97 -9.92
CA PRO A 62 3.74 10.89 -11.04
C PRO A 62 4.36 10.38 -12.34
N ALA A 63 5.28 9.41 -12.29
CA ALA A 63 5.86 8.76 -13.46
C ALA A 63 5.11 7.50 -13.90
N GLY A 64 4.13 7.01 -13.14
CA GLY A 64 3.48 5.71 -13.33
C GLY A 64 2.88 5.51 -14.72
N ASP A 65 2.05 6.44 -15.17
CA ASP A 65 1.41 6.37 -16.50
C ASP A 65 2.43 6.37 -17.64
N ARG A 66 3.45 7.23 -17.53
CA ARG A 66 4.52 7.33 -18.53
C ARG A 66 5.32 6.03 -18.59
N LEU A 67 5.67 5.45 -17.44
CA LEU A 67 6.43 4.21 -17.36
C LEU A 67 5.61 3.02 -17.90
N THR A 68 4.32 2.98 -17.56
CA THR A 68 3.38 1.98 -18.07
C THR A 68 3.25 2.05 -19.59
N ALA A 69 3.03 3.25 -20.14
CA ALA A 69 2.96 3.47 -21.57
C ALA A 69 4.28 3.06 -22.27
N ALA A 70 5.43 3.51 -21.74
CA ALA A 70 6.72 3.15 -22.31
C ALA A 70 6.98 1.64 -22.29
N ALA A 71 6.52 0.93 -21.26
CA ALA A 71 6.62 -0.52 -21.18
C ALA A 71 5.74 -1.22 -22.22
N LEU A 72 4.48 -0.79 -22.36
CA LEU A 72 3.54 -1.34 -23.35
C LEU A 72 4.01 -1.08 -24.78
N ASP A 73 4.60 0.08 -25.04
CA ASP A 73 5.16 0.47 -26.34
C ASP A 73 6.54 -0.19 -26.61
N GLY A 74 7.11 -0.92 -25.65
CA GLY A 74 8.43 -1.55 -25.77
C GLY A 74 9.59 -0.54 -25.83
N THR A 75 9.37 0.69 -25.38
CA THR A 75 10.34 1.79 -25.40
C THR A 75 11.01 2.03 -24.07
N LEU A 76 10.58 1.32 -23.01
CA LEU A 76 11.17 1.45 -21.69
C LEU A 76 12.64 1.01 -21.73
N ALA A 77 13.53 1.92 -21.33
CA ALA A 77 14.96 1.64 -21.29
C ALA A 77 15.25 0.50 -20.31
N THR A 78 15.77 -0.61 -20.84
CA THR A 78 16.19 -1.76 -20.03
C THR A 78 17.68 -1.70 -19.72
N THR A 79 18.06 -2.19 -18.55
CA THR A 79 19.47 -2.42 -18.18
C THR A 79 19.64 -3.89 -17.79
N THR A 80 20.87 -4.39 -17.85
CA THR A 80 21.15 -5.72 -17.29
C THR A 80 21.10 -5.68 -15.77
N VAL A 81 20.75 -6.81 -15.14
CA VAL A 81 20.78 -6.96 -13.68
C VAL A 81 22.19 -6.72 -13.14
N ALA A 82 23.23 -7.18 -13.85
CA ALA A 82 24.62 -6.99 -13.47
C ALA A 82 24.99 -5.49 -13.40
N ASP A 83 24.57 -4.71 -14.39
CA ASP A 83 24.80 -3.26 -14.41
C ASP A 83 24.03 -2.53 -13.29
N LEU A 84 22.78 -2.95 -13.04
CA LEU A 84 21.99 -2.40 -11.94
C LEU A 84 22.66 -2.68 -10.58
N VAL A 85 23.11 -3.92 -10.35
CA VAL A 85 23.80 -4.33 -9.12
C VAL A 85 25.09 -3.54 -8.93
N ARG A 86 25.89 -3.39 -10.00
CA ARG A 86 27.11 -2.57 -9.99
C ARG A 86 26.78 -1.13 -9.60
N ARG A 87 25.80 -0.51 -10.26
CA ARG A 87 25.37 0.87 -10.00
C ARG A 87 24.90 1.06 -8.56
N ARG A 88 24.13 0.12 -7.99
CA ARG A 88 23.68 0.19 -6.59
C ARG A 88 24.85 0.11 -5.61
N ARG A 89 25.82 -0.78 -5.86
CA ARG A 89 27.04 -0.88 -5.05
C ARG A 89 27.89 0.39 -5.10
N GLU A 90 28.10 0.94 -6.30
CA GLU A 90 28.83 2.21 -6.50
C GLU A 90 28.13 3.38 -5.78
N ALA A 91 26.80 3.35 -5.70
CA ALA A 91 25.99 4.33 -4.97
C ALA A 91 25.88 4.04 -3.45
N GLY A 92 26.48 2.96 -2.94
CA GLY A 92 26.36 2.56 -1.54
C GLY A 92 24.95 2.15 -1.12
N LEU A 93 24.06 1.84 -2.07
CA LEU A 93 22.69 1.42 -1.79
C LEU A 93 22.65 -0.08 -1.46
N PRO A 94 21.85 -0.48 -0.45
CA PRO A 94 21.72 -1.89 -0.12
C PRO A 94 21.16 -2.65 -1.32
N LEU A 95 21.76 -3.81 -1.56
CA LEU A 95 21.14 -4.90 -2.30
C LEU A 95 20.35 -5.67 -1.24
N SER A 96 19.07 -5.93 -1.46
CA SER A 96 18.33 -6.78 -0.54
C SER A 96 18.88 -8.20 -0.66
N ASP A 97 19.80 -8.56 0.24
CA ASP A 97 20.16 -9.94 0.49
C ASP A 97 18.92 -10.59 1.11
N ARG A 98 18.23 -11.40 0.33
CA ARG A 98 17.05 -12.14 0.79
C ARG A 98 17.45 -13.43 1.50
N ASP A 99 18.62 -13.41 2.13
CA ASP A 99 19.19 -14.44 2.96
C ASP A 99 19.64 -13.73 4.22
N GLU A 100 18.78 -13.70 5.24
CA GLU A 100 19.10 -13.96 6.65
C GLU A 100 17.77 -14.01 7.39
N GLU A 101 17.59 -15.08 8.16
CA GLU A 101 16.47 -15.40 9.02
C GLU A 101 16.38 -14.37 10.17
N GLY A 102 15.97 -13.14 9.84
CA GLY A 102 15.45 -12.20 10.79
C GLY A 102 13.96 -12.42 10.90
N GLU A 103 13.49 -12.93 12.03
CA GLU A 103 12.09 -12.81 12.45
C GLU A 103 11.53 -11.47 11.95
N PRO A 104 10.42 -11.45 11.19
CA PRO A 104 9.80 -10.19 10.84
C PRO A 104 9.43 -9.55 12.17
N GLN A 105 10.19 -8.53 12.58
CA GLN A 105 9.73 -7.64 13.64
C GLN A 105 8.42 -7.10 13.10
N GLY A 106 7.32 -7.68 13.58
CA GLY A 106 5.97 -7.32 13.23
C GLY A 106 5.87 -5.84 13.49
N LEU A 107 6.00 -5.05 12.43
CA LEU A 107 5.69 -3.64 12.46
C LEU A 107 4.18 -3.64 12.65
N PRO A 108 3.68 -3.19 13.80
CA PRO A 108 2.28 -3.33 14.10
C PRO A 108 1.54 -2.47 13.08
N CYS A 109 0.87 -3.14 12.15
CA CYS A 109 -0.24 -2.55 11.41
C CYS A 109 -1.34 -2.35 12.44
N LEU A 110 -1.20 -1.30 13.27
CA LEU A 110 -2.26 -0.85 14.14
C LEU A 110 -3.34 -0.33 13.22
N LEU A 111 -4.24 -1.23 12.80
CA LEU A 111 -5.64 -0.88 12.68
C LEU A 111 -5.93 -0.07 13.94
N SER A 112 -6.15 1.25 13.81
CA SER A 112 -6.53 2.06 14.96
C SER A 112 -7.72 1.36 15.62
N ASP A 113 -7.78 1.37 16.96
CA ASP A 113 -8.85 0.70 17.69
C ASP A 113 -10.24 1.10 17.16
N GLU A 114 -10.41 2.32 16.66
CA GLU A 114 -11.61 2.78 15.93
C GLU A 114 -11.95 1.96 14.68
N VAL A 115 -10.96 1.59 13.86
CA VAL A 115 -11.18 0.78 12.65
C VAL A 115 -11.43 -0.67 13.02
N ALA A 116 -10.77 -1.18 14.05
CA ALA A 116 -11.04 -2.52 14.58
C ALA A 116 -12.46 -2.61 15.16
N GLU A 117 -12.92 -1.59 15.90
CA GLU A 117 -14.30 -1.48 16.38
C GLU A 117 -15.29 -1.35 15.21
N LEU A 118 -15.02 -0.51 14.21
CA LEU A 118 -15.90 -0.34 13.05
C LEU A 118 -16.08 -1.65 12.26
N LEU A 119 -15.00 -2.46 12.15
CA LEU A 119 -15.03 -3.78 11.52
C LEU A 119 -15.78 -4.82 12.36
N MET A 120 -15.63 -4.78 13.69
CA MET A 120 -16.34 -5.68 14.62
C MET A 120 -17.84 -5.35 14.75
N GLU A 121 -18.22 -4.06 14.76
CA GLU A 121 -19.62 -3.63 14.76
C GLU A 121 -20.31 -3.98 13.43
N SER A 122 -19.59 -3.92 12.31
CA SER A 122 -20.11 -4.31 10.99
C SER A 122 -20.31 -5.83 10.85
N SER A 123 -19.50 -6.65 11.56
CA SER A 123 -19.64 -8.12 11.57
C SER A 123 -20.75 -8.64 12.49
N LEU A 124 -21.23 -7.85 13.47
CA LEU A 124 -22.28 -8.27 14.40
C LEU A 124 -23.72 -7.95 13.95
N SER A 125 -23.90 -7.14 12.90
CA SER A 125 -25.24 -6.87 12.35
C SER A 125 -25.59 -7.82 11.19
N GLY A 126 -25.66 -9.11 11.50
CA GLY A 126 -26.30 -10.12 10.66
C GLY A 126 -27.83 -10.01 10.64
N GLY A 127 -28.39 -8.79 10.49
CA GLY A 127 -29.85 -8.64 10.54
C GLY A 127 -30.43 -7.24 10.39
N VAL A 128 -30.16 -6.51 9.30
CA VAL A 128 -31.11 -5.49 8.80
C VAL A 128 -31.07 -5.46 7.27
N PHE A 129 -31.65 -6.47 6.62
CA PHE A 129 -32.20 -6.27 5.27
C PHE A 129 -33.60 -5.67 5.43
N GLY A 130 -33.65 -4.35 5.63
CA GLY A 130 -34.88 -3.57 5.54
C GLY A 130 -35.28 -3.46 4.07
N ALA A 131 -36.48 -3.91 3.75
CA ALA A 131 -37.07 -3.91 2.42
C ALA A 131 -36.95 -2.54 1.72
N ILE A 132 -36.31 -2.53 0.55
CA ILE A 132 -36.43 -1.44 -0.42
C ILE A 132 -37.64 -1.77 -1.30
N PRO A 133 -38.73 -0.99 -1.30
CA PRO A 133 -39.78 -1.16 -2.29
C PRO A 133 -39.27 -0.68 -3.67
N PRO A 134 -39.62 -1.37 -4.77
CA PRO A 134 -39.19 -0.95 -6.10
C PRO A 134 -39.88 0.37 -6.51
N PRO A 135 -39.22 1.20 -7.34
CA PRO A 135 -39.82 2.44 -7.82
C PRO A 135 -40.92 2.18 -8.85
N SER A 136 -42.13 2.64 -8.49
CA SER A 136 -43.38 2.89 -9.27
C SER A 136 -43.88 1.81 -10.23
#